data_AF-A0A6J5XYQ3-F1
#
_entry.id   AF-A0A6J5XYQ3-F1
#
_cell.length_a   1.000
_cell.length_b   1.000
_cell.length_c   1.000
_cell.angle_alpha   90.00
_cell.angle_beta   90.00
_cell.angle_gamma   90.00
#
_symmetry.space_group_name_H-M   'P 1'
#
loop_
_entity.id
_entity.type
_entity.pdbx_description
1 polymer ?
#
loop_
_entity_poly.entity_id
_entity_poly.type
_entity_poly.pdbx_seq_one_letter_code
_entity_poly.pdbx_strand_id
1 'polypeptide(L)'
;MKLQTEIFFASIDQRSERAAGESACTALVAVIADWFQNNRELMPIKSQFDSLIREGSLEWRNLCENETYRERFPDKHFDLETVLQAKIRPLSVVSGKSFIGFFHPEVVEEGRFDFLHGAMSFDNIWDEISRAGSECASNGEPQVYIVSWNDHFFILKVEAEAYYIIDTLGERLYEGCNQAYILKFDSSTIIYKMQNITESSDDKTTSDQPIVAGAGESKNQQAQQAEQVNEKEEGSTVEAEITKLEEQKEEEEVVCRGKESCKEYIKSFLAAIPIRELQADIKKGLMASTPLHHRLQIEFHYTQFLKLLPTTPVAEVMANASQSLELSTTEVAA
;
A
#
# COMPACT_ATOMS: atom_id res chain seq x y z
N MET A 1 7.43 13.36 -10.86
CA MET A 1 8.58 12.71 -10.19
C MET A 1 8.77 11.35 -10.81
N LYS A 2 10.00 10.83 -10.79
CA LYS A 2 10.36 9.52 -11.30
C LYS A 2 11.13 8.77 -10.22
N LEU A 3 10.62 7.61 -9.82
CA LEU A 3 11.25 6.73 -8.84
C LEU A 3 12.12 5.70 -9.57
N GLN A 4 13.40 5.63 -9.20
CA GLN A 4 14.31 4.56 -9.61
C GLN A 4 14.59 3.70 -8.38
N THR A 5 14.02 2.50 -8.36
CA THR A 5 14.16 1.57 -7.24
C THR A 5 13.90 0.13 -7.66
N GLU A 6 14.29 -0.84 -6.82
CA GLU A 6 13.94 -2.24 -7.04
C GLU A 6 12.45 -2.48 -6.79
N ILE A 7 11.80 -3.07 -7.78
CA ILE A 7 10.38 -3.43 -7.73
C ILE A 7 10.18 -4.91 -7.97
N PHE A 8 9.30 -5.51 -7.19
CA PHE A 8 8.90 -6.89 -7.31
C PHE A 8 7.38 -6.99 -7.45
N PHE A 9 6.92 -7.71 -8.47
CA PHE A 9 5.50 -7.85 -8.78
C PHE A 9 4.96 -9.26 -8.50
N ALA A 10 3.75 -9.31 -7.94
CA ALA A 10 2.90 -10.49 -8.01
C ALA A 10 2.40 -10.73 -9.45
N SER A 11 1.72 -11.85 -9.70
CA SER A 11 1.02 -12.10 -10.97
C SER A 11 -0.39 -11.52 -10.98
N ILE A 12 -0.90 -11.11 -9.83
CA ILE A 12 -2.27 -10.61 -9.62
C ILE A 12 -2.26 -9.48 -8.60
N ASP A 13 -3.30 -8.67 -8.59
CA ASP A 13 -3.62 -7.76 -7.50
C ASP A 13 -4.91 -8.20 -6.78
N GLN A 14 -5.33 -7.43 -5.77
CA GLN A 14 -6.54 -7.71 -5.00
C GLN A 14 -7.83 -7.67 -5.83
N ARG A 15 -7.86 -6.92 -6.94
CA ARG A 15 -9.03 -6.76 -7.81
C ARG A 15 -9.10 -7.81 -8.91
N SER A 16 -8.05 -8.59 -9.11
CA SER A 16 -8.08 -9.68 -10.09
C SER A 16 -9.24 -10.63 -9.83
N GLU A 17 -9.85 -11.17 -10.90
CA GLU A 17 -10.93 -12.18 -10.79
C GLU A 17 -10.51 -13.41 -9.97
N ARG A 18 -9.21 -13.71 -9.96
CA ARG A 18 -8.61 -14.83 -9.21
C ARG A 18 -8.51 -14.55 -7.71
N ALA A 19 -8.45 -13.28 -7.31
CA ALA A 19 -8.46 -12.87 -5.92
C ALA A 19 -9.90 -12.63 -5.43
N ALA A 20 -10.72 -11.94 -6.24
CA ALA A 20 -12.08 -11.50 -5.89
C ALA A 20 -12.10 -10.77 -4.53
N GLY A 21 -11.22 -9.77 -4.38
CA GLY A 21 -10.95 -9.04 -3.14
C GLY A 21 -10.96 -7.53 -3.33
N GLU A 22 -11.96 -6.99 -4.04
CA GLU A 22 -12.03 -5.57 -4.43
C GLU A 22 -11.86 -4.61 -3.24
N SER A 23 -12.47 -4.95 -2.09
CA SER A 23 -12.39 -4.21 -0.82
C SER A 23 -11.62 -4.98 0.27
N ALA A 24 -10.78 -5.95 -0.11
CA ALA A 24 -10.12 -6.86 0.82
C ALA A 24 -8.83 -6.30 1.45
N CYS A 25 -8.46 -5.04 1.19
CA CYS A 25 -7.16 -4.47 1.57
C CYS A 25 -6.84 -4.68 3.06
N THR A 26 -7.81 -4.47 3.96
CA THR A 26 -7.62 -4.65 5.41
C THR A 26 -7.34 -6.11 5.81
N ALA A 27 -8.03 -7.08 5.20
CA ALA A 27 -7.78 -8.51 5.46
C ALA A 27 -6.44 -8.97 4.85
N LEU A 28 -6.12 -8.45 3.66
CA LEU A 28 -4.86 -8.70 2.96
C LEU A 28 -3.66 -8.25 3.77
N VAL A 29 -3.66 -7.01 4.28
CA VAL A 29 -2.56 -6.53 5.11
C VAL A 29 -2.43 -7.32 6.42
N ALA A 30 -3.53 -7.80 7.01
CA ALA A 30 -3.45 -8.65 8.21
C ALA A 30 -2.77 -10.00 7.91
N VAL A 31 -3.11 -10.63 6.78
CA VAL A 31 -2.47 -11.89 6.33
C VAL A 31 -1.00 -11.67 5.98
N ILE A 32 -0.67 -10.60 5.25
CA ILE A 32 0.71 -10.29 4.85
C ILE A 32 1.56 -9.92 6.08
N ALA A 33 1.01 -9.14 7.01
CA ALA A 33 1.71 -8.79 8.25
C ALA A 33 2.02 -10.04 9.07
N ASP A 34 1.06 -10.95 9.27
CA ASP A 34 1.29 -12.24 9.94
C ASP A 34 2.36 -13.07 9.22
N TRP A 35 2.38 -13.09 7.89
CA TRP A 35 3.43 -13.76 7.14
C TRP A 35 4.82 -13.19 7.46
N PHE A 36 4.97 -11.86 7.50
CA PHE A 36 6.24 -11.22 7.87
C PHE A 36 6.65 -11.47 9.32
N GLN A 37 5.69 -11.61 10.25
CA GLN A 37 6.00 -11.97 11.63
C GLN A 37 6.63 -13.37 11.73
N ASN A 38 6.23 -14.30 10.86
CA ASN A 38 6.74 -15.67 10.78
C ASN A 38 7.95 -15.83 9.85
N ASN A 39 8.20 -14.86 8.96
CA ASN A 39 9.24 -14.90 7.92
C ASN A 39 10.08 -13.61 7.93
N ARG A 40 10.58 -13.24 9.11
CA ARG A 40 11.15 -11.92 9.39
C ARG A 40 12.23 -11.48 8.40
N GLU A 41 13.22 -12.32 8.16
CA GLU A 41 14.36 -12.03 7.28
C GLU A 41 14.09 -12.29 5.80
N LEU A 42 12.86 -12.68 5.44
CA LEU A 42 12.51 -13.10 4.10
C LEU A 42 11.55 -12.10 3.43
N MET A 43 11.53 -12.18 2.11
CA MET A 43 10.52 -11.56 1.26
C MET A 43 9.81 -12.67 0.49
N PRO A 44 8.49 -12.59 0.26
CA PRO A 44 7.76 -13.64 -0.41
C PRO A 44 8.19 -13.73 -1.88
N ILE A 45 8.40 -14.94 -2.39
CA ILE A 45 8.56 -15.16 -3.83
C ILE A 45 7.20 -14.98 -4.54
N LYS A 46 7.20 -14.96 -5.88
CA LYS A 46 6.04 -14.50 -6.65
C LYS A 46 4.80 -15.36 -6.38
N SER A 47 5.00 -16.68 -6.33
CA SER A 47 3.94 -17.64 -6.00
C SER A 47 3.44 -17.51 -4.56
N GLN A 48 4.32 -17.18 -3.60
CA GLN A 48 3.93 -16.94 -2.22
C GLN A 48 3.11 -15.65 -2.11
N PHE A 49 3.54 -14.58 -2.79
CA PHE A 49 2.80 -13.32 -2.75
C PHE A 49 1.42 -13.46 -3.41
N ASP A 50 1.33 -14.16 -4.54
CA ASP A 50 0.07 -14.57 -5.15
C ASP A 50 -0.84 -15.36 -4.19
N SER A 51 -0.26 -16.28 -3.41
CA SER A 51 -1.02 -17.06 -2.42
C SER A 51 -1.52 -16.18 -1.28
N LEU A 52 -0.69 -15.29 -0.73
CA LEU A 52 -1.08 -14.34 0.32
C LEU A 52 -2.24 -13.45 -0.14
N ILE A 53 -2.24 -13.02 -1.41
CA ILE A 53 -3.34 -12.24 -1.99
C ILE A 53 -4.64 -13.06 -2.05
N ARG A 54 -4.58 -14.32 -2.49
CA ARG A 54 -5.77 -15.19 -2.54
C ARG A 54 -6.27 -15.54 -1.14
N GLU A 55 -5.37 -15.78 -0.19
CA GLU A 55 -5.70 -16.08 1.20
C GLU A 55 -6.37 -14.89 1.88
N GLY A 56 -5.78 -13.70 1.82
CA GLY A 56 -6.41 -12.51 2.41
C GLY A 56 -7.76 -12.16 1.78
N SER A 57 -7.89 -12.36 0.47
CA SER A 57 -9.18 -12.17 -0.23
C SER A 57 -10.21 -13.24 0.16
N LEU A 58 -9.78 -14.48 0.45
CA LEU A 58 -10.65 -15.52 0.98
C LEU A 58 -11.14 -15.18 2.40
N GLU A 59 -10.23 -14.75 3.28
CA GLU A 59 -10.62 -14.32 4.64
C GLU A 59 -11.62 -13.15 4.58
N TRP A 60 -11.39 -12.17 3.70
CA TRP A 60 -12.36 -11.07 3.48
C TRP A 60 -13.73 -11.58 3.03
N ARG A 61 -13.79 -12.54 2.08
CA ARG A 61 -15.07 -13.13 1.64
C ARG A 61 -15.78 -13.86 2.79
N ASN A 62 -15.05 -14.61 3.60
CA ASN A 62 -15.60 -15.28 4.79
C ASN A 62 -16.20 -14.25 5.78
N LEU A 63 -15.52 -13.11 5.98
CA LEU A 63 -16.05 -12.02 6.81
C LEU A 63 -17.31 -11.40 6.21
N CYS A 64 -17.38 -11.25 4.89
CA CYS A 64 -18.57 -10.73 4.20
C CYS A 64 -19.79 -11.65 4.31
N GLU A 65 -19.58 -12.96 4.45
CA GLU A 65 -20.65 -13.95 4.62
C GLU A 65 -21.20 -13.99 6.06
N ASN A 66 -20.45 -13.45 7.03
CA ASN A 66 -20.89 -13.35 8.40
C ASN A 66 -22.00 -12.30 8.57
N GLU A 67 -23.13 -12.70 9.14
CA GLU A 67 -24.30 -11.83 9.29
C GLU A 67 -24.02 -10.57 10.11
N THR A 68 -23.28 -10.70 11.22
CA THR A 68 -22.93 -9.57 12.09
C THR A 68 -22.07 -8.54 11.36
N TYR A 69 -21.07 -9.00 10.59
CA TYR A 69 -20.20 -8.10 9.83
C TYR A 69 -20.92 -7.50 8.64
N ARG A 70 -21.80 -8.25 7.97
CA ARG A 70 -22.60 -7.76 6.84
C ARG A 70 -23.58 -6.66 7.26
N GLU A 71 -24.16 -6.75 8.46
CA GLU A 71 -25.03 -5.70 9.00
C GLU A 71 -24.23 -4.44 9.38
N ARG A 72 -23.03 -4.62 9.96
CA ARG A 72 -22.17 -3.50 10.38
C ARG A 72 -21.47 -2.81 9.19
N PHE A 73 -21.08 -3.56 8.16
CA PHE A 73 -20.33 -3.09 7.00
C PHE A 73 -21.04 -3.51 5.70
N PRO A 74 -22.16 -2.85 5.34
CA PRO A 74 -22.92 -3.19 4.14
C PRO A 74 -22.15 -2.95 2.84
N ASP A 75 -21.18 -2.03 2.85
CA ASP A 75 -20.25 -1.75 1.76
C ASP A 75 -19.07 -2.74 1.69
N LYS A 76 -18.92 -3.61 2.69
CA LYS A 76 -17.84 -4.61 2.84
C LYS A 76 -16.44 -4.01 3.06
N HIS A 77 -16.35 -2.73 3.44
CA HIS A 77 -15.10 -2.09 3.83
C HIS A 77 -14.86 -2.25 5.33
N PHE A 78 -14.07 -3.25 5.73
CA PHE A 78 -13.78 -3.50 7.14
C PHE A 78 -12.68 -2.58 7.68
N ASP A 79 -12.92 -2.01 8.86
CA ASP A 79 -11.87 -1.37 9.64
C ASP A 79 -10.85 -2.40 10.18
N LEU A 80 -9.62 -1.94 10.46
CA LEU A 80 -8.54 -2.81 10.93
C LEU A 80 -8.89 -3.52 12.24
N GLU A 81 -9.56 -2.82 13.15
CA GLU A 81 -9.96 -3.37 14.45
C GLU A 81 -10.90 -4.57 14.28
N THR A 82 -11.87 -4.49 13.38
CA THR A 82 -12.80 -5.58 13.06
C THR A 82 -12.05 -6.81 12.54
N VAL A 83 -11.08 -6.61 11.64
CA VAL A 83 -10.28 -7.72 11.09
C VAL A 83 -9.42 -8.38 12.19
N LEU A 84 -8.82 -7.59 13.09
CA LEU A 84 -8.04 -8.12 14.22
C LEU A 84 -8.93 -8.85 15.24
N GLN A 85 -10.11 -8.30 15.55
CA GLN A 85 -11.08 -8.93 16.46
C GLN A 85 -11.64 -10.23 15.91
N ALA A 86 -11.79 -10.33 14.59
CA ALA A 86 -12.20 -11.55 13.91
C ALA A 86 -11.14 -12.66 13.99
N LYS A 87 -9.90 -12.34 14.38
CA LYS A 87 -8.79 -13.28 14.58
C LYS A 87 -8.54 -14.20 13.37
N ILE A 88 -8.63 -13.64 12.16
CA ILE A 88 -8.30 -14.37 10.92
C ILE A 88 -6.83 -14.83 10.90
N ARG A 89 -5.97 -14.14 11.67
CA ARG A 89 -4.57 -14.48 11.94
C ARG A 89 -4.19 -14.12 13.39
N PRO A 90 -3.15 -14.75 13.98
CA PRO A 90 -2.65 -14.42 15.32
C PRO A 90 -1.81 -13.12 15.32
N LEU A 91 -2.46 -12.01 14.98
CA LEU A 91 -1.83 -10.69 14.85
C LEU A 91 -2.40 -9.72 15.89
N SER A 92 -1.57 -8.81 16.38
CA SER A 92 -1.96 -7.73 17.29
C SER A 92 -1.26 -6.42 16.95
N VAL A 93 -1.88 -5.30 17.31
CA VAL A 93 -1.30 -3.95 17.17
C VAL A 93 -0.81 -3.46 18.52
N VAL A 94 0.41 -2.94 18.56
CA VAL A 94 1.00 -2.38 19.79
C VAL A 94 0.81 -0.87 19.79
N SER A 95 -0.09 -0.36 20.63
CA SER A 95 -0.41 1.08 20.67
C SER A 95 0.82 1.95 20.96
N GLY A 96 1.72 1.52 21.85
CA GLY A 96 2.91 2.29 22.23
C GLY A 96 3.99 2.40 21.15
N LYS A 97 3.83 1.70 20.02
CA LYS A 97 4.71 1.77 18.84
C LYS A 97 3.94 2.15 17.57
N SER A 98 2.65 2.44 17.70
CA SER A 98 1.79 2.85 16.60
C SER A 98 1.62 4.36 16.62
N PHE A 99 1.38 4.95 15.45
CA PHE A 99 1.32 6.39 15.29
C PHE A 99 0.09 6.81 14.49
N ILE A 100 -0.50 7.94 14.89
CA ILE A 100 -1.53 8.65 14.12
C ILE A 100 -0.99 10.04 13.87
N GLY A 101 -1.02 10.49 12.63
CA GLY A 101 -0.53 11.82 12.29
C GLY A 101 -1.12 12.34 11.01
N PHE A 102 -0.69 13.53 10.63
CA PHE A 102 -1.34 14.30 9.59
C PHE A 102 -0.34 14.86 8.59
N PHE A 103 -0.71 14.86 7.32
CA PHE A 103 -0.03 15.66 6.32
C PHE A 103 -0.38 17.14 6.50
N HIS A 104 0.64 17.99 6.35
CA HIS A 104 0.51 19.44 6.48
C HIS A 104 0.67 20.06 5.09
N PRO A 105 -0.41 20.53 4.44
CA PRO A 105 -0.32 21.12 3.11
C PRO A 105 0.42 22.47 3.13
N GLU A 106 1.33 22.69 2.17
CA GLU A 106 2.20 23.89 2.14
C GLU A 106 1.47 25.21 1.81
N VAL A 107 0.31 25.15 1.15
CA VAL A 107 -0.45 26.34 0.73
C VAL A 107 -1.43 26.71 1.84
N VAL A 108 -0.99 27.61 2.72
CA VAL A 108 -1.73 28.05 3.91
C VAL A 108 -2.35 29.41 3.62
N GLU A 109 -3.68 29.44 3.45
CA GLU A 109 -4.44 30.59 3.96
C GLU A 109 -4.35 30.49 5.49
N GLU A 110 -3.80 31.53 6.13
CA GLU A 110 -3.60 31.58 7.58
C GLU A 110 -4.89 31.16 8.33
N GLY A 111 -4.77 30.19 9.25
CA GLY A 111 -5.84 29.77 10.15
C GLY A 111 -6.63 28.52 9.73
N ARG A 112 -6.52 28.05 8.48
CA ARG A 112 -7.40 26.95 7.99
C ARG A 112 -7.06 25.56 8.53
N PHE A 113 -5.83 25.37 8.99
CA PHE A 113 -5.34 24.10 9.54
C PHE A 113 -4.98 24.18 11.03
N ASP A 114 -5.50 25.18 11.76
CA ASP A 114 -5.23 25.36 13.20
C ASP A 114 -5.70 24.17 14.04
N PHE A 115 -6.66 23.37 13.53
CA PHE A 115 -7.08 22.13 14.17
C PHE A 115 -5.99 21.05 14.23
N LEU A 116 -4.93 21.17 13.42
CA LEU A 116 -3.75 20.31 13.48
C LEU A 116 -2.71 20.79 14.50
N HIS A 117 -2.95 21.94 15.18
CA HIS A 117 -2.01 22.45 16.17
C HIS A 117 -1.79 21.44 17.30
N GLY A 118 -0.53 21.03 17.49
CA GLY A 118 -0.14 20.01 18.48
C GLY A 118 -0.36 18.56 18.03
N ALA A 119 -0.95 18.33 16.86
CA ALA A 119 -1.06 16.99 16.29
C ALA A 119 0.28 16.53 15.68
N MET A 120 0.53 15.23 15.70
CA MET A 120 1.75 14.65 15.13
C MET A 120 1.74 14.80 13.60
N SER A 121 2.82 15.32 13.02
CA SER A 121 2.97 15.38 11.56
C SER A 121 3.45 14.05 10.98
N PHE A 122 3.16 13.79 9.70
CA PHE A 122 3.77 12.66 8.98
C PHE A 122 5.31 12.67 9.08
N ASP A 123 5.93 13.84 9.00
CA ASP A 123 7.37 13.99 9.14
C ASP A 123 7.85 13.54 10.53
N ASN A 124 7.13 13.88 11.61
CA ASN A 124 7.47 13.44 12.96
C ASN A 124 7.26 11.94 13.16
N ILE A 125 6.22 11.35 12.54
CA ILE A 125 6.03 9.89 12.56
C ILE A 125 7.24 9.22 11.94
N TRP A 126 7.66 9.71 10.77
CA TRP A 126 8.81 9.15 10.08
C TRP A 126 10.07 9.21 10.93
N ASP A 127 10.32 10.34 11.60
CA ASP A 127 11.47 10.50 12.48
C ASP A 127 11.46 9.47 13.64
N GLU A 128 10.29 9.16 14.22
CA GLU A 128 10.17 8.09 15.24
C GLU A 128 10.43 6.70 14.67
N ILE A 129 9.87 6.39 13.49
CA ILE A 129 10.08 5.10 12.82
C ILE A 129 11.55 4.91 12.46
N SER A 130 12.21 5.93 11.92
CA SER A 130 13.64 5.88 11.56
C SER A 130 14.53 5.75 12.79
N ARG A 131 14.21 6.44 13.90
CA ARG A 131 14.89 6.27 15.19
C ARG A 131 14.76 4.83 15.70
N ALA A 132 13.53 4.33 15.81
CA ALA A 132 13.26 2.99 16.28
C ALA A 132 13.93 1.93 15.38
N GLY A 133 13.93 2.13 14.07
CA GLY A 133 14.58 1.24 13.10
C GLY A 133 16.09 1.17 13.29
N SER A 134 16.72 2.29 13.62
CA SER A 134 18.16 2.38 13.90
C SER A 134 18.52 1.73 15.24
N GLU A 135 17.68 1.91 16.27
CA GLU A 135 17.87 1.29 17.59
C GLU A 135 17.66 -0.23 17.55
N CYS A 136 16.67 -0.72 16.77
CA CYS A 136 16.41 -2.14 16.59
C CYS A 136 17.48 -2.88 15.79
N ALA A 137 18.41 -2.18 15.12
CA ALA A 137 19.54 -2.79 14.44
C ALA A 137 20.41 -3.66 15.39
N SER A 138 20.38 -3.38 16.70
CA SER A 138 21.06 -4.23 17.70
C SER A 138 20.42 -5.61 17.90
N ASN A 139 19.12 -5.75 17.58
CA ASN A 139 18.36 -7.00 17.72
C ASN A 139 18.06 -7.68 16.37
N GLY A 140 18.32 -7.01 15.24
CA GLY A 140 18.16 -7.55 13.89
C GLY A 140 16.71 -7.79 13.44
N GLU A 141 15.71 -7.45 14.25
CA GLU A 141 14.31 -7.73 13.93
C GLU A 141 13.67 -6.61 13.10
N PRO A 142 13.07 -6.92 11.93
CA PRO A 142 12.35 -5.93 11.14
C PRO A 142 11.08 -5.47 11.84
N GLN A 143 10.70 -4.22 11.62
CA GLN A 143 9.44 -3.68 12.10
C GLN A 143 8.41 -3.74 10.97
N VAL A 144 7.18 -4.15 11.29
CA VAL A 144 6.11 -4.30 10.30
C VAL A 144 4.94 -3.43 10.74
N TYR A 145 4.64 -2.42 9.94
CA TYR A 145 3.52 -1.51 10.13
C TYR A 145 2.44 -1.78 9.09
N ILE A 146 1.20 -1.90 9.53
CA ILE A 146 0.04 -1.71 8.64
C ILE A 146 -0.18 -0.21 8.53
N VAL A 147 -0.17 0.33 7.33
CA VAL A 147 -0.36 1.77 7.07
C VAL A 147 -1.76 2.00 6.53
N SER A 148 -2.53 2.88 7.17
CA SER A 148 -3.83 3.34 6.68
C SER A 148 -3.69 4.74 6.09
N TRP A 149 -4.04 4.91 4.82
CA TRP A 149 -4.02 6.19 4.13
C TRP A 149 -5.10 6.25 3.06
N ASN A 150 -5.97 7.27 3.13
CA ASN A 150 -6.99 7.58 2.13
C ASN A 150 -7.84 6.34 1.75
N ASP A 151 -8.44 5.71 2.75
CA ASP A 151 -9.30 4.51 2.65
C ASP A 151 -8.61 3.25 2.07
N HIS A 152 -7.27 3.22 2.10
CA HIS A 152 -6.50 2.06 1.67
C HIS A 152 -5.47 1.64 2.73
N PHE A 153 -5.22 0.33 2.76
CA PHE A 153 -4.24 -0.28 3.66
C PHE A 153 -3.10 -0.92 2.87
N PHE A 154 -1.87 -0.67 3.29
CA PHE A 154 -0.66 -1.30 2.75
C PHE A 154 0.34 -1.60 3.88
N ILE A 155 1.41 -2.34 3.61
CA ILE A 155 2.44 -2.64 4.62
C ILE A 155 3.67 -1.77 4.40
N LEU A 156 4.19 -1.21 5.49
CA LEU A 156 5.56 -0.70 5.57
C LEU A 156 6.40 -1.69 6.41
N LYS A 157 7.39 -2.32 5.78
CA LYS A 157 8.41 -3.12 6.47
C LYS A 157 9.69 -2.29 6.60
N VAL A 158 10.25 -2.24 7.81
CA VAL A 158 11.43 -1.44 8.14
C VAL A 158 12.57 -2.36 8.55
N GLU A 159 13.67 -2.29 7.80
CA GLU A 159 14.94 -2.96 8.09
C GLU A 159 16.06 -1.92 8.27
N ALA A 160 17.23 -2.37 8.75
CA ALA A 160 18.38 -1.49 8.96
C ALA A 160 18.82 -0.79 7.67
N GLU A 161 18.90 -1.53 6.56
CA GLU A 161 19.45 -1.04 5.29
C GLU A 161 18.39 -0.68 4.25
N ALA A 162 17.12 -1.01 4.49
CA ALA A 162 16.05 -0.77 3.54
C ALA A 162 14.67 -0.59 4.19
N TYR A 163 13.81 0.17 3.51
CA TYR A 163 12.36 0.15 3.78
C TYR A 163 11.64 -0.53 2.62
N TYR A 164 10.52 -1.19 2.90
CA TYR A 164 9.70 -1.82 1.87
C TYR A 164 8.25 -1.37 1.98
N ILE A 165 7.66 -1.03 0.84
CA ILE A 165 6.21 -0.82 0.70
C ILE A 165 5.65 -2.03 -0.02
N ILE A 166 4.69 -2.71 0.60
CA ILE A 166 3.97 -3.83 0.01
C ILE A 166 2.51 -3.41 -0.14
N ASP A 167 2.05 -3.34 -1.37
CA ASP A 167 0.69 -2.90 -1.69
C ASP A 167 0.03 -3.92 -2.62
N THR A 168 -1.19 -4.29 -2.28
CA THR A 168 -2.00 -5.27 -3.00
C THR A 168 -2.87 -4.64 -4.09
N LEU A 169 -2.91 -3.32 -4.20
CA LEU A 169 -3.67 -2.59 -5.21
C LEU A 169 -2.73 -1.95 -6.22
N GLY A 170 -2.60 -2.58 -7.39
CA GLY A 170 -1.61 -2.20 -8.40
C GLY A 170 -1.76 -0.77 -8.91
N GLU A 171 -2.99 -0.33 -9.17
CA GLU A 171 -3.30 1.00 -9.73
C GLU A 171 -2.73 2.18 -8.91
N ARG A 172 -2.43 1.95 -7.62
CA ARG A 172 -1.78 2.97 -6.77
C ARG A 172 -0.34 3.24 -7.16
N LEU A 173 0.33 2.31 -7.84
CA LEU A 173 1.69 2.50 -8.35
C LEU A 173 1.71 3.29 -9.65
N TYR A 174 0.83 2.96 -10.60
CA TYR A 174 0.59 3.71 -11.83
C TYR A 174 -0.74 3.28 -12.44
N GLU A 175 -1.33 4.17 -13.24
CA GLU A 175 -2.64 3.94 -13.88
C GLU A 175 -2.62 2.69 -14.78
N GLY A 176 -3.61 1.81 -14.59
CA GLY A 176 -3.73 0.56 -15.35
C GLY A 176 -2.85 -0.59 -14.84
N CYS A 177 -2.07 -0.40 -13.78
CA CYS A 177 -1.37 -1.52 -13.13
C CYS A 177 -2.37 -2.47 -12.45
N ASN A 178 -2.27 -3.76 -12.76
CA ASN A 178 -3.14 -4.83 -12.26
C ASN A 178 -2.36 -5.91 -11.50
N GLN A 179 -1.18 -5.55 -10.98
CA GLN A 179 -0.31 -6.42 -10.22
C GLN A 179 -0.01 -5.79 -8.87
N ALA A 180 -0.18 -6.57 -7.79
CA ALA A 180 0.35 -6.18 -6.49
C ALA A 180 1.88 -6.08 -6.57
N TYR A 181 2.46 -5.22 -5.73
CA TYR A 181 3.86 -4.87 -5.83
C TYR A 181 4.53 -4.71 -4.46
N ILE A 182 5.85 -4.86 -4.49
CA ILE A 182 6.76 -4.60 -3.39
C ILE A 182 7.83 -3.63 -3.92
N LEU A 183 7.90 -2.45 -3.33
CA LEU A 183 8.99 -1.49 -3.56
C LEU A 183 10.02 -1.65 -2.46
N LYS A 184 11.29 -1.80 -2.83
CA LYS A 184 12.42 -1.77 -1.89
C LYS A 184 13.11 -0.42 -2.03
N PHE A 185 13.32 0.27 -0.91
CA PHE A 185 14.03 1.55 -0.81
C PHE A 185 15.32 1.34 -0.03
N ASP A 186 16.47 1.38 -0.70
CA ASP A 186 17.79 1.17 -0.10
C ASP A 186 18.79 2.24 -0.54
N SER A 187 20.09 2.05 -0.25
CA SER A 187 21.15 3.00 -0.63
C SER A 187 21.24 3.32 -2.13
N SER A 188 20.71 2.45 -2.99
CA SER A 188 20.71 2.61 -4.45
C SER A 188 19.48 3.35 -5.00
N THR A 189 18.45 3.56 -4.17
CA THR A 189 17.22 4.23 -4.57
C THR A 189 17.43 5.71 -4.83
N ILE A 190 16.81 6.23 -5.89
CA ILE A 190 16.87 7.63 -6.28
C ILE A 190 15.48 8.10 -6.72
N ILE A 191 15.07 9.28 -6.28
CA ILE A 191 13.89 9.99 -6.80
C ILE A 191 14.37 11.20 -7.59
N TYR A 192 13.90 11.30 -8.83
CA TYR A 192 14.12 12.45 -9.70
C TYR A 192 12.87 13.31 -9.81
N LYS A 193 13.08 14.61 -9.94
CA LYS A 193 12.07 15.56 -10.35
C LYS A 193 11.92 15.46 -11.86
N MET A 194 10.69 15.32 -12.33
CA MET A 194 10.42 15.48 -13.76
C MET A 194 10.21 16.96 -14.02
N GLN A 195 10.90 17.52 -15.00
CA GLN A 195 10.56 18.83 -15.53
C GLN A 195 9.26 18.65 -16.33
N ASN A 196 8.27 19.52 -16.10
CA ASN A 196 7.02 19.45 -16.85
C ASN A 196 7.33 19.80 -18.31
N ILE A 197 7.19 18.83 -19.22
CA ILE A 197 7.04 19.13 -20.64
C ILE A 197 5.77 19.97 -20.72
N THR A 198 5.93 21.26 -20.96
CA THR A 198 4.82 22.20 -21.16
C THR A 198 3.87 21.60 -22.19
N GLU A 199 2.64 21.30 -21.78
CA GLU A 199 1.57 20.96 -22.71
C GLU A 199 1.43 22.14 -23.68
N SER A 200 1.88 21.95 -24.91
CA SER A 200 1.62 22.90 -26.00
C SER A 200 0.12 22.88 -26.23
N SER A 201 -0.56 23.91 -25.75
CA SER A 201 -1.97 24.15 -26.03
C SER A 201 -2.13 24.42 -27.52
N ASP A 202 -2.62 23.44 -28.26
CA ASP A 202 -3.30 23.70 -29.53
C ASP A 202 -4.78 23.86 -29.23
N ASP A 203 -5.13 25.05 -28.72
CA ASP A 203 -6.50 25.54 -28.75
C ASP A 203 -6.59 26.64 -29.81
N LYS A 204 -7.20 26.28 -30.95
CA LYS A 204 -7.86 27.21 -31.85
C LYS A 204 -9.20 26.59 -32.28
N THR A 205 -10.24 26.93 -31.51
CA THR A 205 -11.52 27.52 -31.96
C THR A 205 -11.66 27.72 -33.49
N THR A 206 -12.76 27.44 -34.20
CA THR A 206 -14.20 27.67 -33.88
C THR A 206 -15.10 27.15 -35.05
N SER A 207 -16.35 26.79 -34.73
CA SER A 207 -17.62 26.89 -35.53
C SER A 207 -17.72 26.18 -36.91
N ASP A 208 -18.76 25.48 -37.35
CA ASP A 208 -20.20 25.41 -37.06
C ASP A 208 -20.76 24.05 -37.56
N GLN A 209 -21.85 23.56 -36.95
CA GLN A 209 -22.75 22.53 -37.51
C GLN A 209 -23.62 23.11 -38.66
N PRO A 210 -24.33 22.36 -39.55
CA PRO A 210 -25.09 21.13 -39.25
C PRO A 210 -25.31 20.04 -40.35
N ILE A 211 -25.68 18.84 -39.87
CA ILE A 211 -26.70 17.85 -40.35
C ILE A 211 -26.80 17.51 -41.86
N VAL A 212 -26.73 16.22 -42.23
CA VAL A 212 -27.81 15.43 -42.91
C VAL A 212 -27.37 13.96 -43.14
N ALA A 213 -28.39 13.10 -43.01
CA ALA A 213 -28.51 11.66 -43.16
C ALA A 213 -27.79 10.94 -44.32
N GLY A 214 -27.57 9.64 -44.13
CA GLY A 214 -27.34 8.70 -45.24
C GLY A 214 -26.97 7.30 -44.78
N ALA A 215 -27.91 6.36 -44.93
CA ALA A 215 -27.78 4.93 -44.65
C ALA A 215 -26.71 4.22 -45.50
N GLY A 216 -26.26 3.05 -45.07
CA GLY A 216 -25.58 2.10 -45.95
C GLY A 216 -24.71 1.08 -45.23
N GLU A 217 -25.28 -0.09 -44.97
CA GLU A 217 -24.57 -1.32 -44.59
C GLU A 217 -23.50 -1.69 -45.62
N SER A 218 -22.41 -2.33 -45.18
CA SER A 218 -21.93 -3.60 -45.77
C SER A 218 -20.82 -4.25 -44.95
N LYS A 219 -21.01 -5.53 -44.70
CA LYS A 219 -20.14 -6.47 -43.97
C LYS A 219 -18.98 -6.94 -44.85
N ASN A 220 -17.92 -7.39 -44.16
CA ASN A 220 -17.07 -8.56 -44.49
C ASN A 220 -16.15 -8.42 -45.73
N GLN A 221 -14.94 -8.99 -45.82
CA GLN A 221 -14.28 -10.08 -45.12
C GLN A 221 -12.80 -10.12 -45.54
N GLN A 222 -11.95 -10.69 -44.66
CA GLN A 222 -10.77 -11.55 -44.94
C GLN A 222 -9.59 -10.96 -45.75
N ALA A 223 -8.38 -10.81 -45.19
CA ALA A 223 -7.44 -11.79 -44.61
C ALA A 223 -6.58 -12.56 -45.63
N GLN A 224 -5.29 -12.63 -45.28
CA GLN A 224 -4.21 -13.52 -45.74
C GLN A 224 -3.45 -13.14 -47.02
N GLN A 225 -2.14 -12.88 -46.90
CA GLN A 225 -1.10 -13.90 -47.12
C GLN A 225 0.32 -13.33 -46.89
N ALA A 226 1.23 -14.27 -46.60
CA ALA A 226 2.57 -14.09 -46.08
C ALA A 226 3.66 -14.08 -47.18
N GLU A 227 4.83 -13.52 -46.81
CA GLU A 227 6.21 -13.87 -47.19
C GLU A 227 6.65 -14.00 -48.66
N GLN A 228 7.64 -13.21 -49.09
CA GLN A 228 9.05 -13.65 -49.32
C GLN A 228 9.93 -12.56 -50.00
N VAL A 229 11.03 -12.21 -49.32
CA VAL A 229 12.46 -12.09 -49.72
C VAL A 229 12.85 -11.60 -51.14
N ASN A 230 13.64 -10.52 -51.24
CA ASN A 230 15.01 -10.57 -51.81
C ASN A 230 15.87 -9.29 -51.60
N GLU A 231 17.18 -9.50 -51.72
CA GLU A 231 18.34 -8.73 -51.23
C GLU A 231 18.83 -7.49 -52.03
N LYS A 232 19.65 -6.67 -51.31
CA LYS A 232 20.93 -5.99 -51.67
C LYS A 232 21.01 -4.47 -51.93
N GLU A 233 21.87 -3.86 -51.08
CA GLU A 233 22.90 -2.79 -51.28
C GLU A 233 22.43 -1.42 -51.80
N GLU A 234 22.92 -0.25 -51.38
CA GLU A 234 24.05 0.22 -50.56
C GLU A 234 23.79 1.73 -50.32
N GLY A 235 24.35 2.36 -49.26
CA GLY A 235 24.59 3.82 -49.29
C GLY A 235 24.32 4.62 -48.01
N SER A 236 25.35 4.70 -47.16
CA SER A 236 25.85 5.91 -46.47
C SER A 236 24.84 6.93 -45.90
N THR A 237 24.74 6.99 -44.57
CA THR A 237 24.62 8.22 -43.73
C THR A 237 24.46 7.82 -42.25
N VAL A 238 25.52 7.31 -41.61
CA VAL A 238 25.44 6.85 -40.19
C VAL A 238 26.20 7.77 -39.21
N GLU A 239 26.94 8.77 -39.68
CA GLU A 239 27.80 9.61 -38.81
C GLU A 239 27.19 10.95 -38.38
N ALA A 240 25.97 11.29 -38.81
CA ALA A 240 25.34 12.58 -38.46
C ALA A 240 24.15 12.48 -37.48
N GLU A 241 23.65 11.26 -37.20
CA GLU A 241 22.52 11.05 -36.27
C GLU A 241 22.95 10.56 -34.88
N ILE A 242 24.17 10.01 -34.74
CA ILE A 242 24.67 9.53 -33.44
C ILE A 242 25.06 10.72 -32.52
N THR A 243 25.44 11.86 -33.09
CA THR A 243 25.84 13.06 -32.31
C THR A 243 24.66 13.98 -31.94
N LYS A 244 23.42 13.65 -32.32
CA LYS A 244 22.22 14.45 -32.01
C LYS A 244 21.28 13.81 -30.99
N LEU A 245 21.47 12.52 -30.66
CA LEU A 245 20.72 11.86 -29.59
C LEU A 245 21.35 12.02 -28.20
N GLU A 246 22.58 12.51 -28.11
CA GLU A 246 23.30 12.65 -26.82
C GLU A 246 23.15 14.04 -26.17
N GLU A 247 22.52 15.02 -26.84
CA GLU A 247 22.36 16.40 -26.33
C GLU A 247 20.92 16.77 -25.88
N GLN A 248 20.12 15.78 -25.47
CA GLN A 248 18.87 16.03 -24.73
C GLN A 248 18.71 15.10 -23.51
N LYS A 249 19.79 14.81 -22.80
CA LYS A 249 19.66 14.49 -21.37
C LYS A 249 19.36 15.80 -20.65
N GLU A 250 18.09 16.18 -20.62
CA GLU A 250 17.61 17.09 -19.59
C GLU A 250 18.13 16.54 -18.26
N GLU A 251 18.91 17.32 -17.52
CA GLU A 251 19.43 16.91 -16.23
C GLU A 251 18.24 16.70 -15.29
N GLU A 252 17.82 15.44 -15.13
CA GLU A 252 16.81 15.03 -14.16
C GLU A 252 17.33 15.43 -12.76
N GLU A 253 16.74 16.47 -12.16
CA GLU A 253 17.13 16.98 -10.84
C GLU A 253 16.86 15.89 -9.78
N VAL A 254 17.89 15.47 -9.05
CA VAL A 254 17.73 14.48 -7.99
C VAL A 254 17.13 15.12 -6.76
N VAL A 255 15.95 14.64 -6.34
CA VAL A 255 15.19 15.13 -5.18
C VAL A 255 15.63 14.42 -3.90
N CYS A 256 15.75 13.09 -3.97
CA CYS A 256 16.06 12.26 -2.80
C CYS A 256 16.89 11.04 -3.22
N ARG A 257 17.68 10.51 -2.28
CA ARG A 257 18.51 9.32 -2.45
C ARG A 257 18.46 8.44 -1.21
N GLY A 258 18.75 7.16 -1.40
CA GLY A 258 18.84 6.19 -0.31
C GLY A 258 17.48 5.75 0.19
N LYS A 259 17.47 4.96 1.28
CA LYS A 259 16.24 4.41 1.87
C LYS A 259 15.24 5.49 2.27
N GLU A 260 15.71 6.67 2.68
CA GLU A 260 14.84 7.81 3.05
C GLU A 260 13.97 8.31 1.90
N SER A 261 14.26 7.92 0.66
CA SER A 261 13.36 8.10 -0.48
C SER A 261 11.98 7.46 -0.28
N CYS A 262 11.85 6.48 0.63
CA CYS A 262 10.55 5.90 1.00
C CYS A 262 9.62 6.94 1.63
N LYS A 263 10.17 7.81 2.49
CA LYS A 263 9.44 8.94 3.09
C LYS A 263 8.87 9.85 2.00
N GLU A 264 9.74 10.20 1.07
CA GLU A 264 9.42 11.10 -0.04
C GLU A 264 8.43 10.47 -1.01
N TYR A 265 8.52 9.15 -1.24
CA TYR A 265 7.53 8.43 -2.03
C TYR A 265 6.13 8.49 -1.37
N ILE A 266 6.01 8.23 -0.07
CA ILE A 266 4.70 8.31 0.59
C ILE A 266 4.15 9.76 0.52
N LYS A 267 4.98 10.76 0.84
CA LYS A 267 4.58 12.17 0.88
C LYS A 267 4.25 12.75 -0.50
N SER A 268 5.09 12.47 -1.48
CA SER A 268 5.10 13.17 -2.76
C SER A 268 4.58 12.33 -3.93
N PHE A 269 4.34 11.02 -3.71
CA PHE A 269 3.66 10.15 -4.66
C PHE A 269 2.29 9.70 -4.14
N LEU A 270 2.23 8.95 -3.03
CA LEU A 270 0.97 8.38 -2.53
C LEU A 270 0.00 9.43 -1.97
N ALA A 271 0.50 10.48 -1.32
CA ALA A 271 -0.32 11.53 -0.73
C ALA A 271 -0.53 12.75 -1.66
N ALA A 272 0.28 12.89 -2.72
CA ALA A 272 0.30 14.10 -3.53
C ALA A 272 -0.99 14.38 -4.31
N ILE A 273 -1.66 13.36 -4.86
CA ILE A 273 -2.94 13.56 -5.55
C ILE A 273 -4.06 13.90 -4.54
N PRO A 274 -4.32 13.08 -3.49
CA PRO A 274 -5.35 13.39 -2.50
C PRO A 274 -5.20 14.77 -1.84
N ILE A 275 -3.96 15.17 -1.52
CA ILE A 275 -3.69 16.49 -0.90
C ILE A 275 -3.93 17.63 -1.90
N ARG A 276 -3.50 17.50 -3.15
CA ARG A 276 -3.74 18.55 -4.18
C ARG A 276 -5.23 18.72 -4.47
N GLU A 277 -5.97 17.62 -4.55
CA GLU A 277 -7.43 17.65 -4.70
C GLU A 277 -8.10 18.33 -3.51
N LEU A 278 -7.70 17.94 -2.29
CA LEU A 278 -8.17 18.59 -1.07
C LEU A 278 -7.91 20.10 -1.09
N GLN A 279 -6.71 20.54 -1.46
CA GLN A 279 -6.36 21.95 -1.58
C GLN A 279 -7.19 22.67 -2.65
N ALA A 280 -7.48 22.01 -3.78
CA ALA A 280 -8.33 22.57 -4.83
C ALA A 280 -9.79 22.73 -4.36
N ASP A 281 -10.35 21.73 -3.68
CA ASP A 281 -11.69 21.78 -3.09
C ASP A 281 -11.79 22.93 -2.08
N ILE A 282 -10.78 23.03 -1.22
CA ILE A 282 -10.60 24.09 -0.23
C ILE A 282 -10.63 25.48 -0.88
N LYS A 283 -9.85 25.69 -1.95
CA LYS A 283 -9.81 26.96 -2.70
C LYS A 283 -11.12 27.28 -3.40
N LYS A 284 -11.85 26.26 -3.85
CA LYS A 284 -13.17 26.41 -4.48
C LYS A 284 -14.30 26.63 -3.46
N GLY A 285 -14.00 26.60 -2.16
CA GLY A 285 -15.02 26.68 -1.10
C GLY A 285 -15.91 25.42 -1.01
N LEU A 286 -15.51 24.33 -1.66
CA LEU A 286 -16.21 23.05 -1.59
C LEU A 286 -15.89 22.42 -0.23
N MET A 287 -16.85 22.49 0.70
CA MET A 287 -16.77 21.78 1.97
C MET A 287 -17.26 20.35 1.72
N ALA A 288 -16.32 19.40 1.68
CA ALA A 288 -16.65 17.98 1.63
C ALA A 288 -17.48 17.59 2.87
N SER A 289 -18.35 16.59 2.72
CA SER A 289 -19.09 15.99 3.84
C SER A 289 -18.17 15.38 4.90
N THR A 290 -16.95 15.02 4.51
CA THR A 290 -15.93 14.43 5.37
C THR A 290 -15.08 15.52 6.03
N PRO A 291 -14.87 15.48 7.36
CA PRO A 291 -14.00 16.41 8.05
C PRO A 291 -12.58 16.47 7.46
N LEU A 292 -11.99 17.67 7.41
CA LEU A 292 -10.66 17.89 6.82
C LEU A 292 -9.57 17.03 7.45
N HIS A 293 -9.63 16.79 8.76
CA HIS A 293 -8.64 15.98 9.46
C HIS A 293 -8.61 14.53 8.94
N HIS A 294 -9.75 13.93 8.62
CA HIS A 294 -9.79 12.58 8.03
C HIS A 294 -9.11 12.51 6.65
N ARG A 295 -9.17 13.58 5.85
CA ARG A 295 -8.51 13.63 4.53
C ARG A 295 -6.99 13.86 4.61
N LEU A 296 -6.47 14.18 5.79
CA LEU A 296 -5.05 14.42 6.04
C LEU A 296 -4.42 13.36 6.95
N GLN A 297 -5.23 12.52 7.59
CA GLN A 297 -4.80 11.54 8.57
C GLN A 297 -4.14 10.33 7.89
N ILE A 298 -2.97 9.96 8.41
CA ILE A 298 -2.27 8.72 8.09
C ILE A 298 -1.94 7.98 9.39
N GLU A 299 -2.13 6.67 9.38
CA GLU A 299 -1.94 5.83 10.57
C GLU A 299 -0.92 4.74 10.29
N PHE A 300 -0.04 4.49 11.25
CA PHE A 300 0.97 3.44 11.21
C PHE A 300 0.75 2.51 12.40
N HIS A 301 0.22 1.32 12.13
CA HIS A 301 -0.11 0.32 13.14
C HIS A 301 1.02 -0.71 13.24
N TYR A 302 1.87 -0.59 14.25
CA TYR A 302 2.95 -1.54 14.48
C TYR A 302 2.37 -2.90 14.91
N THR A 303 2.76 -3.95 14.20
CA THR A 303 2.21 -5.29 14.38
C THR A 303 3.16 -6.21 15.16
N GLN A 304 2.58 -7.14 15.92
CA GLN A 304 3.27 -8.24 16.56
C GLN A 304 2.47 -9.52 16.48
N PHE A 305 3.18 -10.65 16.46
CA PHE A 305 2.59 -11.96 16.65
C PHE A 305 1.92 -12.07 18.02
N LEU A 306 0.63 -12.41 18.03
CA LEU A 306 -0.11 -12.68 19.25
C LEU A 306 0.29 -14.06 19.77
N LYS A 307 1.12 -14.11 20.81
CA LYS A 307 1.36 -15.36 21.55
C LYS A 307 0.06 -15.76 22.25
N LEU A 308 -0.66 -16.72 21.66
CA LEU A 308 -1.75 -17.39 22.36
C LEU A 308 -1.16 -18.09 23.59
N LEU A 309 -1.50 -17.60 24.78
CA LEU A 309 -1.17 -18.32 26.01
C LEU A 309 -1.86 -19.68 25.96
N PRO A 310 -1.20 -20.80 26.31
CA PRO A 310 -1.88 -22.08 26.40
C PRO A 310 -3.02 -21.94 27.40
N THR A 311 -4.26 -22.12 26.94
CA THR A 311 -5.38 -22.37 27.84
C THR A 311 -5.08 -23.69 28.53
N THR A 312 -4.64 -23.64 29.79
CA THR A 312 -4.61 -24.81 30.66
C THR A 312 -5.98 -25.48 30.59
N PRO A 313 -6.08 -26.77 30.23
CA PRO A 313 -7.35 -27.47 30.27
C PRO A 313 -7.86 -27.44 31.71
N VAL A 314 -9.11 -26.99 31.89
CA VAL A 314 -9.81 -26.95 33.19
C VAL A 314 -9.87 -28.34 33.88
N ALA A 315 -9.54 -29.41 33.14
CA ALA A 315 -9.48 -30.77 33.64
C ALA A 315 -8.34 -31.04 34.66
N GLU A 316 -7.20 -30.33 34.63
CA GLU A 316 -6.08 -30.62 35.55
C GLU A 316 -6.25 -29.99 36.95
N VAL A 317 -7.07 -28.94 37.07
CA VAL A 317 -7.32 -28.29 38.37
C VAL A 317 -8.22 -29.16 39.27
N MET A 318 -9.12 -29.96 38.68
CA MET A 318 -10.00 -30.86 39.46
C MET A 318 -9.30 -32.16 39.93
N ALA A 319 -8.28 -32.62 39.20
CA ALA A 319 -7.51 -33.81 39.59
C ALA A 319 -6.62 -33.55 40.82
N ASN A 320 -5.99 -32.36 40.89
CA ASN A 320 -5.12 -31.99 42.01
C ASN A 320 -5.88 -31.59 43.28
N ALA A 321 -7.12 -31.10 43.17
CA ALA A 321 -7.97 -30.84 44.34
C ALA A 321 -8.43 -32.14 45.01
N SER A 322 -8.67 -33.19 44.23
CA SER A 322 -9.19 -34.48 44.72
C SER A 322 -8.10 -35.32 45.43
N GLN A 323 -6.83 -35.19 45.03
CA GLN A 323 -5.72 -35.88 45.69
C GLN A 323 -5.25 -35.20 47.00
N SER A 324 -5.57 -33.92 47.21
CA SER A 324 -5.21 -33.24 48.47
C SER A 324 -6.17 -33.55 49.63
N LEU A 325 -7.40 -34.03 49.34
CA LEU A 325 -8.39 -34.33 50.37
C LEU A 325 -8.25 -35.72 51.01
N GLU A 326 -7.55 -36.67 50.37
CA GLU A 326 -7.43 -38.06 50.90
C GLU A 326 -6.28 -38.27 51.90
N LEU A 327 -5.41 -37.27 52.15
CA LEU A 327 -4.26 -37.41 53.05
C LEU A 327 -4.40 -36.71 54.42
N SER A 328 -5.58 -36.22 54.80
CA SER A 328 -5.76 -35.44 56.05
C SER A 328 -6.72 -36.02 57.09
N THR A 329 -7.11 -37.29 56.99
CA THR A 329 -7.94 -37.94 58.03
C THR A 329 -7.33 -39.22 58.57
N THR A 330 -6.19 -39.10 59.27
CA THR A 330 -5.82 -40.02 60.35
C THR A 330 -4.99 -39.27 61.39
N GLU A 331 -5.67 -38.80 62.44
CA GLU A 331 -5.25 -38.74 63.85
C GLU A 331 -5.98 -37.58 64.54
N VAL A 332 -6.90 -37.91 65.46
CA VAL A 332 -6.92 -37.43 66.86
C VAL A 332 -8.13 -38.05 67.59
N ALA A 333 -7.81 -38.72 68.70
CA ALA A 333 -8.61 -39.03 69.91
C ALA A 333 -9.67 -40.15 69.86
N ALA A 334 -9.30 -41.34 70.38
CA ALA A 334 -9.53 -41.75 71.78
C ALA A 334 -8.81 -43.07 72.09
#